data_AF-A0AAN8KR96-F1
#
_entry.id   AF-A0AAN8KR96-F1
#
_cell.length_a   1.000
_cell.length_b   1.000
_cell.length_c   1.000
_cell.angle_alpha   90.00
_cell.angle_beta   90.00
_cell.angle_gamma   90.00
#
_symmetry.space_group_name_H-M   'P 1'
#
loop_
_entity.id
_entity.type
_entity.pdbx_description
1 polymer ?
#
loop_
_entity_poly.entity_id
_entity_poly.type
_entity_poly.pdbx_seq_one_letter_code
_entity_poly.pdbx_strand_id
1 'polypeptide(L)'
;MEVLVQSLLNLDVRNSQGRTPLDLNAFKGHVECVHVLINQGASILVKDFTLKRTPIHAAATNGHSECLRFLIGNADLQSPVDVQDGNGQTPLMLSVLSGHTDCVYSLLNKGASVEAKDKWGRTALHRGALTGHEECVEALLQHSASFLVRDCKGRTPVHLAAASGHIGVLGGLLHAAQSVETLPVITDNQGYTPLHWACYNGHDTCVEVLLEQEVFHKTEGNSFSPSTVL
;
A
#
# COMPACT_ATOMS: atom_id res chain seq x y z
N MET A 1 -37.02 5.41 -35.00
CA MET A 1 -37.48 5.23 -33.59
C MET A 1 -36.40 4.48 -32.82
N GLU A 2 -35.23 5.08 -32.63
CA GLU A 2 -34.05 4.42 -31.98
C GLU A 2 -33.68 5.06 -30.64
N VAL A 3 -34.55 5.89 -30.07
CA VAL A 3 -34.17 6.78 -28.95
C VAL A 3 -35.07 6.60 -27.71
N LEU A 4 -35.72 5.45 -27.52
CA LEU A 4 -36.72 5.29 -26.44
C LEU A 4 -36.62 4.01 -25.59
N VAL A 5 -35.47 3.32 -25.59
CA VAL A 5 -35.23 2.20 -24.64
C VAL A 5 -33.79 2.18 -24.11
N GLN A 6 -33.16 3.35 -23.90
CA GLN A 6 -32.10 3.47 -22.89
C GLN A 6 -32.77 3.42 -21.51
N SER A 7 -33.20 2.20 -21.19
CA SER A 7 -33.53 1.64 -19.89
C SER A 7 -33.50 2.64 -18.73
N LEU A 8 -34.68 2.94 -18.19
CA LEU A 8 -34.90 3.50 -16.86
C LEU A 8 -34.35 2.62 -15.71
N LEU A 9 -33.55 1.58 -15.96
CA LEU A 9 -32.85 0.86 -14.89
C LEU A 9 -31.86 1.81 -14.22
N ASN A 10 -32.13 2.05 -12.94
CA ASN A 10 -31.11 2.51 -12.03
C ASN A 10 -30.11 1.36 -11.76
N LEU A 11 -28.93 1.41 -12.37
CA LEU A 11 -27.87 0.41 -12.17
C LEU A 11 -27.14 0.56 -10.83
N ASP A 12 -27.31 1.71 -10.16
CA ASP A 12 -26.64 2.06 -8.90
C ASP A 12 -27.51 1.78 -7.67
N VAL A 13 -28.48 0.87 -7.79
CA VAL A 13 -29.28 0.37 -6.67
C VAL A 13 -28.38 -0.19 -5.59
N ARG A 14 -28.67 0.11 -4.32
CA ARG A 14 -27.83 -0.27 -3.19
C ARG A 14 -28.52 -1.27 -2.29
N ASN A 15 -27.78 -2.29 -1.85
CA ASN A 15 -28.25 -3.18 -0.80
C ASN A 15 -28.17 -2.50 0.59
N SER A 16 -28.51 -3.23 1.65
CA SER A 16 -28.46 -2.73 3.04
C SER A 16 -27.07 -2.26 3.51
N GLN A 17 -26.00 -2.68 2.84
CA GLN A 17 -24.62 -2.26 3.11
C GLN A 17 -24.16 -1.12 2.20
N GLY A 18 -25.04 -0.60 1.34
CA GLY A 18 -24.70 0.48 0.39
C GLY A 18 -24.02 0.00 -0.89
N ARG A 19 -23.90 -1.31 -1.11
CA ARG A 19 -23.17 -1.89 -2.24
C ARG A 19 -24.04 -1.97 -3.49
N THR A 20 -23.48 -1.57 -4.63
CA THR A 20 -24.12 -1.67 -5.96
C THR A 20 -23.88 -3.03 -6.60
N PRO A 21 -24.64 -3.41 -7.64
CA PRO A 21 -24.30 -4.58 -8.46
C PRO A 21 -22.86 -4.54 -8.96
N LEU A 22 -22.36 -3.37 -9.37
CA LEU A 22 -20.98 -3.22 -9.84
C LEU A 22 -19.96 -3.52 -8.73
N ASP A 23 -20.18 -3.00 -7.52
CA ASP A 23 -19.32 -3.28 -6.36
C ASP A 23 -19.28 -4.77 -6.00
N LEU A 24 -20.45 -5.44 -5.99
CA LEU A 24 -20.54 -6.87 -5.71
C LEU A 24 -19.83 -7.73 -6.76
N ASN A 25 -19.94 -7.37 -8.05
CA ASN A 25 -19.24 -8.07 -9.13
C ASN A 25 -17.73 -7.83 -9.08
N ALA A 26 -17.29 -6.60 -8.78
CA ALA A 26 -15.88 -6.29 -8.56
C ALA A 26 -15.31 -7.01 -7.33
N PHE A 27 -16.09 -7.16 -6.26
CA PHE A 27 -15.72 -7.93 -5.07
C PHE A 27 -15.60 -9.43 -5.33
N LYS A 28 -16.40 -9.99 -6.25
CA LYS A 28 -16.40 -11.42 -6.59
C LYS A 28 -15.53 -11.78 -7.79
N GLY A 29 -14.99 -10.79 -8.50
CA GLY A 29 -14.17 -11.00 -9.69
C GLY A 29 -14.95 -11.40 -10.93
N HIS A 30 -16.23 -11.04 -11.04
CA HIS A 30 -17.07 -11.35 -12.20
C HIS A 30 -16.82 -10.37 -13.34
N VAL A 31 -15.72 -10.61 -14.07
CA VAL A 31 -15.17 -9.72 -15.11
C VAL A 31 -16.21 -9.32 -16.16
N GLU A 32 -16.92 -10.28 -16.74
CA GLU A 32 -17.93 -10.02 -17.78
C GLU A 32 -19.07 -9.15 -17.26
N CYS A 33 -19.53 -9.39 -16.03
CA CYS A 33 -20.57 -8.58 -15.41
C CYS A 33 -20.08 -7.16 -15.12
N VAL A 34 -18.83 -7.00 -14.66
CA VAL A 34 -18.20 -5.68 -14.48
C VAL A 34 -18.16 -4.93 -15.82
N HIS A 35 -17.69 -5.58 -16.88
CA HIS A 35 -17.59 -4.99 -18.21
C HIS A 35 -18.96 -4.55 -18.74
N VAL A 36 -19.98 -5.41 -18.67
CA VAL A 36 -21.35 -5.08 -19.10
C VAL A 36 -21.91 -3.92 -18.29
N LEU A 37 -21.79 -3.93 -16.96
CA LEU A 37 -22.34 -2.87 -16.10
C LEU A 37 -21.69 -1.51 -16.39
N ILE A 38 -20.36 -1.48 -16.57
CA ILE A 38 -19.62 -0.27 -16.93
C ILE A 38 -20.10 0.26 -18.29
N ASN A 39 -20.22 -0.60 -19.31
CA ASN A 39 -20.67 -0.20 -20.64
C ASN A 39 -22.12 0.29 -20.67
N GLN A 40 -22.95 -0.14 -19.71
CA GLN A 40 -24.32 0.35 -19.54
C GLN A 40 -24.41 1.61 -18.66
N GLY A 41 -23.27 2.16 -18.21
CA GLY A 41 -23.22 3.42 -17.47
C GLY A 41 -23.35 3.30 -15.95
N ALA A 42 -23.09 2.12 -15.36
CA ALA A 42 -23.04 1.98 -13.90
C ALA A 42 -21.92 2.86 -13.29
N SER A 43 -22.22 3.52 -12.17
CA SER A 43 -21.26 4.44 -11.55
C SER A 43 -20.15 3.70 -10.79
N ILE A 44 -18.90 3.97 -11.15
CA ILE A 44 -17.71 3.45 -10.46
C ILE A 44 -17.40 4.21 -9.15
N LEU A 45 -18.14 5.28 -8.83
CA LEU A 45 -17.86 6.19 -7.72
C LEU A 45 -18.73 5.94 -6.49
N VAL A 46 -19.69 5.03 -6.58
CA VAL A 46 -20.61 4.76 -5.48
C VAL A 46 -19.87 4.11 -4.32
N LYS A 47 -19.96 4.76 -3.17
CA LYS A 47 -19.39 4.28 -1.91
C LYS A 47 -20.40 3.43 -1.14
N ASP A 48 -19.93 2.29 -0.63
CA ASP A 48 -20.66 1.51 0.36
C ASP A 48 -20.91 2.33 1.65
N PHE A 49 -21.76 1.82 2.53
CA PHE A 49 -22.08 2.49 3.78
C PHE A 49 -21.09 2.15 4.91
N THR A 50 -20.43 1.00 4.84
CA THR A 50 -19.63 0.40 5.92
C THR A 50 -18.21 0.94 5.98
N LEU A 51 -17.44 0.76 4.90
CA LEU A 51 -16.05 1.18 4.76
C LEU A 51 -15.90 2.38 3.83
N LYS A 52 -16.99 2.88 3.25
CA LYS A 52 -16.97 3.93 2.22
C LYS A 52 -16.12 3.55 1.01
N ARG A 53 -16.03 2.26 0.69
CA ARG A 53 -15.28 1.74 -0.46
C ARG A 53 -16.13 1.81 -1.72
N THR A 54 -15.43 1.95 -2.83
CA THR A 54 -15.96 1.91 -4.20
C THR A 54 -15.54 0.60 -4.88
N PRO A 55 -16.11 0.24 -6.05
CA PRO A 55 -15.77 -1.00 -6.74
C PRO A 55 -14.26 -1.21 -6.99
N ILE A 56 -13.50 -0.14 -7.22
CA ILE A 56 -12.04 -0.21 -7.40
C ILE A 56 -11.32 -0.72 -6.15
N HIS A 57 -11.77 -0.33 -4.95
CA HIS A 57 -11.23 -0.88 -3.70
C HIS A 57 -11.58 -2.36 -3.56
N ALA A 58 -12.80 -2.76 -3.94
CA ALA A 58 -13.25 -4.14 -3.85
C ALA A 58 -12.42 -5.05 -4.76
N ALA A 59 -12.19 -4.64 -6.02
CA ALA A 59 -11.33 -5.37 -6.95
C ALA A 59 -9.88 -5.42 -6.47
N ALA A 60 -9.31 -4.29 -6.02
CA ALA A 60 -7.93 -4.22 -5.55
C ALA A 60 -7.68 -5.05 -4.28
N THR A 61 -8.62 -5.04 -3.32
CA THR A 61 -8.48 -5.78 -2.06
C THR A 61 -8.52 -7.30 -2.25
N ASN A 62 -9.26 -7.78 -3.26
CA ASN A 62 -9.45 -9.22 -3.54
C ASN A 62 -8.61 -9.72 -4.74
N GLY A 63 -7.75 -8.88 -5.31
CA GLY A 63 -6.80 -9.29 -6.35
C GLY A 63 -7.41 -9.51 -7.73
N HIS A 64 -8.59 -8.96 -7.99
CA HIS A 64 -9.29 -9.11 -9.27
C HIS A 64 -8.74 -8.12 -10.30
N SER A 65 -7.52 -8.35 -10.76
CA SER A 65 -6.76 -7.46 -11.66
C SER A 65 -7.50 -7.15 -12.96
N GLU A 66 -8.20 -8.11 -13.57
CA GLU A 66 -9.03 -7.87 -14.76
C GLU A 66 -10.18 -6.89 -14.48
N CYS A 67 -10.93 -7.10 -13.39
CA CYS A 67 -12.01 -6.20 -12.98
C CYS A 67 -11.45 -4.81 -12.70
N LEU A 68 -10.30 -4.75 -12.02
CA LEU A 68 -9.59 -3.51 -11.73
C LEU A 68 -9.20 -2.77 -13.01
N ARG A 69 -8.68 -3.49 -14.03
CA ARG A 69 -8.33 -2.90 -15.33
C ARG A 69 -9.53 -2.31 -16.06
N PHE A 70 -10.70 -2.95 -16.01
CA PHE A 70 -11.93 -2.35 -16.54
C PHE A 70 -12.33 -1.08 -15.77
N LEU A 71 -12.23 -1.10 -14.44
CA LEU A 71 -12.59 0.03 -13.59
C LEU A 71 -11.66 1.24 -13.78
N ILE A 72 -10.38 1.02 -14.09
CA ILE A 72 -9.40 2.09 -14.33
C ILE A 72 -9.17 2.41 -15.81
N GLY A 73 -9.71 1.60 -16.72
CA GLY A 73 -9.42 1.63 -18.15
C GLY A 73 -10.16 2.71 -18.96
N ASN A 74 -11.28 3.24 -18.45
CA ASN A 74 -12.08 4.22 -19.18
C ASN A 74 -11.38 5.59 -19.23
N ALA A 75 -10.85 5.92 -20.41
CA ALA A 75 -10.03 7.11 -20.66
C ALA A 75 -10.78 8.44 -20.51
N ASP A 76 -12.11 8.43 -20.54
CA ASP A 76 -12.94 9.64 -20.51
C ASP A 76 -13.30 10.11 -19.09
N LEU A 77 -13.01 9.29 -18.09
CA LEU A 77 -13.20 9.63 -16.68
C LEU A 77 -11.82 9.87 -16.08
N GLN A 78 -11.67 10.93 -15.28
CA GLN A 78 -10.63 10.97 -14.26
C GLN A 78 -10.86 9.75 -13.35
N SER A 79 -10.26 8.61 -13.71
CA SER A 79 -10.37 7.39 -12.95
C SER A 79 -9.87 7.70 -11.55
N PRO A 80 -10.67 7.44 -10.52
CA PRO A 80 -10.37 7.88 -9.17
C PRO A 80 -9.37 6.89 -8.54
N VAL A 81 -8.20 6.68 -9.17
CA VAL A 81 -7.18 5.69 -8.78
C VAL A 81 -6.69 5.90 -7.35
N ASP A 82 -6.73 7.15 -6.88
CA ASP A 82 -6.38 7.56 -5.51
C ASP A 82 -7.61 7.84 -4.62
N VAL A 83 -8.80 7.30 -4.99
CA VAL A 83 -9.98 7.39 -4.13
C VAL A 83 -9.67 6.85 -2.75
N GLN A 84 -10.11 7.56 -1.71
CA GLN A 84 -9.93 7.12 -0.34
C GLN A 84 -11.23 6.51 0.20
N ASP A 85 -11.08 5.39 0.90
CA ASP A 85 -12.11 4.80 1.73
C ASP A 85 -12.29 5.55 3.07
N GLY A 86 -13.14 5.03 3.94
CA GLY A 86 -13.48 5.62 5.23
C GLY A 86 -12.30 5.70 6.19
N ASN A 87 -11.22 4.97 5.95
CA ASN A 87 -9.97 5.00 6.70
C ASN A 87 -8.87 5.82 6.01
N GLY A 88 -9.17 6.43 4.87
CA GLY A 88 -8.17 7.13 4.06
C GLY A 88 -7.34 6.20 3.17
N GLN A 89 -7.70 4.91 3.09
CA GLN A 89 -6.90 3.94 2.32
C GLN A 89 -7.24 4.04 0.84
N THR A 90 -6.22 4.04 -0.01
CA THR A 90 -6.38 3.98 -1.47
C THR A 90 -6.45 2.53 -1.95
N PRO A 91 -6.94 2.26 -3.18
CA PRO A 91 -6.88 0.95 -3.81
C PRO A 91 -5.46 0.36 -3.81
N LEU A 92 -4.43 1.19 -4.03
CA LEU A 92 -3.03 0.77 -4.02
C LEU A 92 -2.60 0.27 -2.63
N MET A 93 -3.02 0.96 -1.56
CA MET A 93 -2.73 0.49 -0.20
C MET A 93 -3.40 -0.86 0.11
N LEU A 94 -4.61 -1.08 -0.41
CA LEU A 94 -5.36 -2.31 -0.18
C LEU A 94 -4.81 -3.49 -1.00
N SER A 95 -4.39 -3.27 -2.24
CA SER A 95 -3.72 -4.30 -3.04
C SER A 95 -2.38 -4.71 -2.42
N VAL A 96 -1.60 -3.74 -1.93
CA VAL A 96 -0.35 -4.02 -1.22
C VAL A 96 -0.61 -4.73 0.10
N LEU A 97 -1.61 -4.31 0.88
CA LEU A 97 -1.98 -4.99 2.14
C LEU A 97 -2.35 -6.46 1.92
N SER A 98 -3.05 -6.77 0.83
CA SER A 98 -3.47 -8.13 0.48
C SER A 98 -2.44 -8.93 -0.34
N GLY A 99 -1.33 -8.32 -0.78
CA GLY A 99 -0.27 -8.99 -1.55
C GLY A 99 -0.62 -9.25 -3.01
N HIS A 100 -1.47 -8.41 -3.62
CA HIS A 100 -1.92 -8.59 -5.00
C HIS A 100 -1.07 -7.79 -5.98
N THR A 101 0.12 -8.31 -6.31
CA THR A 101 1.14 -7.67 -7.16
C THR A 101 0.59 -7.18 -8.51
N ASP A 102 -0.23 -7.97 -9.21
CA ASP A 102 -0.84 -7.55 -10.49
C ASP A 102 -1.72 -6.29 -10.36
N CYS A 103 -2.44 -6.18 -9.25
CA CYS A 103 -3.25 -5.01 -8.95
C CYS A 103 -2.36 -3.80 -8.62
N VAL A 104 -1.26 -4.02 -7.90
CA VAL A 104 -0.25 -2.99 -7.60
C VAL A 104 0.31 -2.41 -8.90
N TYR A 105 0.83 -3.24 -9.81
CA TYR A 105 1.34 -2.76 -11.11
C TYR A 105 0.26 -2.07 -11.94
N SER A 106 -0.95 -2.61 -12.00
CA SER A 106 -2.05 -1.99 -12.76
C SER A 106 -2.37 -0.58 -12.25
N LEU A 107 -2.36 -0.36 -10.93
CA LEU A 107 -2.60 0.94 -10.32
C LEU A 107 -1.42 1.91 -10.50
N LEU A 108 -0.19 1.44 -10.29
CA LEU A 108 1.02 2.25 -10.48
C LEU A 108 1.17 2.71 -11.93
N ASN A 109 0.94 1.82 -12.89
CA ASN A 109 0.99 2.15 -14.32
C ASN A 109 -0.12 3.13 -14.74
N LYS A 110 -1.21 3.21 -13.97
CA LYS A 110 -2.28 4.21 -14.15
C LYS A 110 -2.02 5.50 -13.37
N GLY A 111 -0.87 5.63 -12.71
CA GLY A 111 -0.47 6.85 -12.00
C GLY A 111 -1.03 6.97 -10.58
N ALA A 112 -1.39 5.87 -9.92
CA ALA A 112 -1.74 5.91 -8.49
C ALA A 112 -0.57 6.47 -7.66
N SER A 113 -0.89 7.33 -6.70
CA SER A 113 0.09 7.98 -5.84
C SER A 113 0.69 7.00 -4.82
N VAL A 114 1.99 6.76 -4.92
CA VAL A 114 2.75 5.96 -3.93
C VAL A 114 2.86 6.65 -2.57
N GLU A 115 2.75 7.98 -2.54
CA GLU A 115 2.90 8.83 -1.36
C GLU A 115 1.56 9.20 -0.68
N ALA A 116 0.43 8.73 -1.22
CA ALA A 116 -0.86 8.89 -0.56
C ALA A 116 -0.79 8.36 0.89
N LYS A 117 -1.45 9.06 1.81
CA LYS A 117 -1.46 8.70 3.24
C LYS A 117 -2.86 8.44 3.72
N ASP A 118 -3.01 7.36 4.50
CA ASP A 118 -4.24 7.09 5.24
C ASP A 118 -4.35 7.94 6.51
N LYS A 119 -5.42 7.75 7.28
CA LYS A 119 -5.66 8.49 8.53
C LYS A 119 -4.58 8.31 9.60
N TRP A 120 -3.72 7.30 9.49
CA TRP A 120 -2.61 7.06 10.39
C TRP A 120 -1.28 7.56 9.81
N GLY A 121 -1.30 8.28 8.68
CA GLY A 121 -0.11 8.76 8.01
C GLY A 121 0.66 7.66 7.26
N ARG A 122 0.07 6.48 7.07
CA ARG A 122 0.74 5.34 6.43
C ARG A 122 0.52 5.37 4.92
N THR A 123 1.61 5.09 4.19
CA THR A 123 1.62 4.90 2.73
C THR A 123 1.44 3.43 2.36
N ALA A 124 1.35 3.14 1.06
CA ALA A 124 1.35 1.76 0.58
C ALA A 124 2.62 0.99 1.02
N LEU A 125 3.78 1.66 1.03
CA LEU A 125 5.06 1.06 1.45
C LEU A 125 5.05 0.64 2.94
N HIS A 126 4.36 1.38 3.81
CA HIS A 126 4.16 0.97 5.20
C HIS A 126 3.32 -0.32 5.30
N ARG A 127 2.37 -0.53 4.38
CA ARG A 127 1.55 -1.75 4.36
C ARG A 127 2.39 -2.94 3.93
N GLY A 128 3.15 -2.82 2.84
CA GLY A 128 4.06 -3.86 2.38
C GLY A 128 5.11 -4.24 3.43
N ALA A 129 5.66 -3.24 4.13
CA ALA A 129 6.58 -3.45 5.25
C ALA A 129 5.97 -4.16 6.45
N LEU A 130 4.67 -4.01 6.70
CA LEU A 130 3.99 -4.71 7.78
C LEU A 130 3.63 -6.15 7.41
N THR A 131 3.29 -6.40 6.14
CA THR A 131 2.78 -7.70 5.69
C THR A 131 3.82 -8.62 5.08
N GLY A 132 4.98 -8.11 4.67
CA GLY A 132 6.06 -8.92 4.12
C GLY A 132 5.92 -9.24 2.63
N HIS A 133 5.05 -8.53 1.90
CA HIS A 133 4.83 -8.78 0.47
C HIS A 133 5.95 -8.16 -0.36
N GLU A 134 7.05 -8.89 -0.51
CA GLU A 134 8.31 -8.43 -1.12
C GLU A 134 8.13 -7.87 -2.53
N GLU A 135 7.44 -8.58 -3.42
CA GLU A 135 7.19 -8.11 -4.80
C GLU A 135 6.41 -6.79 -4.84
N CYS A 136 5.43 -6.63 -3.94
CA CYS A 136 4.68 -5.38 -3.83
C CYS A 136 5.57 -4.23 -3.35
N VAL A 137 6.47 -4.50 -2.41
CA VAL A 137 7.45 -3.52 -1.91
C VAL A 137 8.42 -3.14 -3.02
N GLU A 138 8.94 -4.12 -3.77
CA GLU A 138 9.83 -3.87 -4.90
C GLU A 138 9.16 -3.00 -5.95
N ALA A 139 7.92 -3.32 -6.35
CA ALA A 139 7.15 -2.52 -7.29
C ALA A 139 6.97 -1.06 -6.81
N LEU A 140 6.69 -0.85 -5.52
CA LEU A 140 6.58 0.49 -4.95
C LEU A 140 7.91 1.25 -4.99
N LEU A 141 9.02 0.60 -4.63
CA LEU A 141 10.37 1.21 -4.65
C LEU A 141 10.82 1.55 -6.08
N GLN A 142 10.54 0.68 -7.06
CA GLN A 142 10.77 0.95 -8.49
C GLN A 142 9.98 2.18 -8.97
N HIS A 143 8.80 2.41 -8.40
CA HIS A 143 7.99 3.61 -8.64
C HIS A 143 8.31 4.77 -7.67
N SER A 144 9.54 4.81 -7.13
CA SER A 144 10.07 5.91 -6.31
C SER A 144 9.31 6.18 -5.00
N ALA A 145 8.68 5.16 -4.41
CA ALA A 145 8.09 5.28 -3.08
C ALA A 145 9.16 5.62 -2.03
N SER A 146 8.91 6.63 -1.20
CA SER A 146 9.85 7.06 -0.19
C SER A 146 9.83 6.13 1.03
N PHE A 147 10.99 5.54 1.33
CA PHE A 147 11.20 4.71 2.53
C PHE A 147 11.44 5.54 3.81
N LEU A 148 11.52 6.87 3.71
CA LEU A 148 11.73 7.80 4.83
C LEU A 148 10.43 8.38 5.40
N VAL A 149 9.28 8.08 4.77
CA VAL A 149 7.99 8.61 5.21
C VAL A 149 7.68 8.11 6.61
N ARG A 150 7.21 9.03 7.46
CA ARG A 150 6.83 8.74 8.85
C ARG A 150 5.31 8.66 8.99
N ASP A 151 4.84 7.62 9.68
CA ASP A 151 3.46 7.50 10.14
C ASP A 151 3.18 8.40 11.36
N CYS A 152 1.96 8.40 11.88
CA CYS A 152 1.57 9.25 13.02
C CYS A 152 2.33 8.95 14.33
N LYS A 153 3.03 7.81 14.42
CA LYS A 153 3.91 7.46 15.54
C LYS A 153 5.38 7.74 15.23
N GLY A 154 5.68 8.38 14.11
CA GLY A 154 7.03 8.67 13.66
C GLY A 154 7.75 7.47 13.04
N ARG A 155 7.06 6.33 12.85
CA ARG A 155 7.68 5.11 12.33
C ARG A 155 7.75 5.17 10.82
N THR A 156 8.87 4.71 10.28
CA THR A 156 9.07 4.53 8.84
C THR A 156 8.76 3.09 8.41
N PRO A 157 8.65 2.79 7.10
CA PRO A 157 8.54 1.41 6.61
C PRO A 157 9.63 0.49 7.19
N VAL A 158 10.88 0.97 7.32
CA VAL A 158 11.98 0.18 7.91
C VAL A 158 11.68 -0.25 9.35
N HIS A 159 11.07 0.62 10.17
CA HIS A 159 10.65 0.24 11.52
C HIS A 159 9.62 -0.88 11.50
N LEU A 160 8.65 -0.82 10.58
CA LEU A 160 7.59 -1.82 10.50
C LEU A 160 8.12 -3.17 9.98
N ALA A 161 9.01 -3.16 8.99
CA ALA A 161 9.66 -4.38 8.49
C ALA A 161 10.50 -5.06 9.58
N ALA A 162 11.30 -4.29 10.30
CA ALA A 162 12.10 -4.77 11.42
C ALA A 162 11.23 -5.30 12.58
N ALA A 163 10.16 -4.57 12.95
CA ALA A 163 9.23 -4.98 13.99
C ALA A 163 8.41 -6.24 13.65
N SER A 164 8.29 -6.57 12.36
CA SER A 164 7.48 -7.69 11.87
C SER A 164 8.33 -8.89 11.42
N GLY A 165 9.66 -8.77 11.43
CA GLY A 165 10.58 -9.85 11.08
C GLY A 165 10.71 -10.12 9.58
N HIS A 166 10.27 -9.19 8.72
CA HIS A 166 10.26 -9.38 7.26
C HIS A 166 11.61 -9.05 6.67
N ILE A 167 12.56 -9.98 6.76
CA ILE A 167 13.96 -9.77 6.36
C ILE A 167 14.14 -9.39 4.89
N GLY A 168 13.42 -10.00 3.94
CA GLY A 168 13.57 -9.65 2.52
C GLY A 168 13.07 -8.23 2.23
N VAL A 169 11.93 -7.84 2.79
CA VAL A 169 11.44 -6.45 2.73
C VAL A 169 12.41 -5.48 3.40
N LEU A 170 12.94 -5.83 4.58
CA LEU A 170 13.92 -5.03 5.29
C LEU A 170 15.18 -4.83 4.44
N GLY A 171 15.71 -5.90 3.84
CA GLY A 171 16.86 -5.85 2.93
C GLY A 171 16.61 -4.95 1.73
N GLY A 172 15.46 -5.08 1.07
CA GLY A 172 15.07 -4.21 -0.05
C GLY A 172 14.99 -2.72 0.34
N LEU A 173 14.42 -2.41 1.51
CA LEU A 173 14.35 -1.04 2.03
C LEU A 173 15.74 -0.48 2.40
N LEU A 174 16.60 -1.29 3.01
CA LEU A 174 17.97 -0.88 3.36
C LEU A 174 18.83 -0.67 2.11
N HIS A 175 18.68 -1.53 1.09
CA HIS A 175 19.35 -1.35 -0.19
C HIS A 175 18.91 -0.04 -0.87
N ALA A 176 17.60 0.26 -0.88
CA ALA A 176 17.11 1.55 -1.35
C ALA A 176 17.66 2.72 -0.52
N ALA A 177 17.88 2.52 0.77
CA ALA A 177 18.46 3.53 1.66
C ALA A 177 19.94 3.83 1.37
N GLN A 178 20.74 2.83 0.99
CA GLN A 178 22.15 3.01 0.61
C GLN A 178 22.34 3.90 -0.64
N SER A 179 21.31 4.04 -1.47
CA SER A 179 21.35 4.94 -2.63
C SER A 179 21.34 6.43 -2.26
N VAL A 180 21.07 6.76 -0.98
CA VAL A 180 21.00 8.14 -0.48
C VAL A 180 22.30 8.49 0.26
N GLU A 181 22.95 9.58 -0.15
CA GLU A 181 24.26 10.02 0.37
C GLU A 181 24.29 10.27 1.90
N THR A 182 23.17 10.64 2.50
CA THR A 182 23.10 10.90 3.94
C THR A 182 21.76 10.41 4.49
N LEU A 183 21.79 9.32 5.24
CA LEU A 183 20.62 8.83 5.95
C LEU A 183 20.47 9.54 7.30
N PRO A 184 19.31 10.15 7.59
CA PRO A 184 19.05 10.69 8.91
C PRO A 184 18.94 9.55 9.92
N VAL A 185 19.20 9.84 11.19
CA VAL A 185 18.92 8.90 12.28
C VAL A 185 17.43 8.54 12.24
N ILE A 186 17.13 7.26 12.01
CA ILE A 186 15.77 6.78 11.85
C ILE A 186 15.27 6.31 13.23
N THR A 187 14.63 7.23 13.97
CA THR A 187 13.93 6.93 15.23
C THR A 187 12.47 7.32 15.14
N ASP A 188 11.59 6.58 15.82
CA ASP A 188 10.18 6.95 15.96
C ASP A 188 9.96 8.08 17.00
N ASN A 189 8.70 8.43 17.28
CA ASN A 189 8.38 9.52 18.23
C ASN A 189 8.78 9.22 19.68
N GLN A 190 9.12 7.98 20.01
CA GLN A 190 9.59 7.55 21.33
C GLN A 190 11.12 7.41 21.37
N GLY A 191 11.80 7.66 20.25
CA GLY A 191 13.25 7.49 20.13
C GLY A 191 13.67 6.06 19.80
N TYR A 192 12.74 5.14 19.55
CA TYR A 192 13.10 3.77 19.19
C TYR A 192 13.55 3.70 17.72
N THR A 193 14.66 3.01 17.49
CA THR A 193 15.18 2.70 16.15
C THR A 193 14.57 1.39 15.62
N PRO A 194 14.69 1.07 14.32
CA PRO A 194 14.31 -0.24 13.80
C PRO A 194 14.95 -1.41 14.55
N LEU A 195 16.21 -1.25 15.00
CA LEU A 195 16.92 -2.26 15.79
C LEU A 195 16.24 -2.52 17.14
N HIS A 196 15.76 -1.48 17.84
CA HIS A 196 14.99 -1.66 19.08
C HIS A 196 13.76 -2.54 18.84
N TRP A 197 13.05 -2.30 17.74
CA TRP A 197 11.85 -3.06 17.39
C TRP A 197 12.15 -4.51 16.98
N ALA A 198 13.22 -4.76 16.23
CA ALA A 198 13.65 -6.12 15.89
C ALA A 198 14.03 -6.91 17.14
N CYS A 199 14.84 -6.32 18.04
CA CYS A 199 15.22 -6.95 19.31
C CYS A 199 14.02 -7.20 20.22
N TYR A 200 13.13 -6.21 20.38
CA TYR A 200 11.96 -6.31 21.24
C TYR A 200 11.01 -7.46 20.84
N ASN A 201 10.91 -7.74 19.53
CA ASN A 201 10.07 -8.82 19.01
C ASN A 201 10.83 -10.14 18.76
N GLY A 202 12.14 -10.20 19.07
CA GLY A 202 12.95 -11.42 18.91
C GLY A 202 13.21 -11.83 17.45
N HIS A 203 13.39 -10.85 16.56
CA HIS A 203 13.67 -11.09 15.15
C HIS A 203 15.17 -11.10 14.85
N ASP A 204 15.86 -12.17 15.29
CA ASP A 204 17.32 -12.29 15.28
C ASP A 204 17.94 -12.03 13.89
N THR A 205 17.34 -12.55 12.82
CA THR A 205 17.84 -12.34 11.45
C THR A 205 17.74 -10.87 11.01
N CYS A 206 16.69 -10.16 11.42
CA CYS A 206 16.59 -8.71 11.19
C CYS A 206 17.60 -7.94 12.03
N VAL A 207 17.90 -8.40 13.25
CA VAL A 207 18.94 -7.82 14.11
C VAL A 207 20.30 -7.94 13.43
N GLU A 208 20.66 -9.13 12.94
CA GLU A 208 21.91 -9.37 12.21
C GLU A 208 22.05 -8.42 11.02
N VAL A 209 21.06 -8.39 10.12
CA VAL A 209 21.08 -7.50 8.93
C VAL A 209 21.17 -6.02 9.31
N LEU A 210 20.48 -5.58 10.36
CA LEU A 210 20.56 -4.20 10.83
C LEU A 210 21.93 -3.86 11.41
N LEU A 211 22.57 -4.79 12.12
CA LEU A 211 23.90 -4.59 12.69
C LEU A 211 25.01 -4.59 11.62
N GLU A 212 24.80 -5.25 10.48
CA GLU A 212 25.72 -5.21 9.34
C GLU A 212 25.73 -3.85 8.62
N GLN A 213 24.72 -3.01 8.81
CA GLN A 213 24.65 -1.70 8.16
C GLN A 213 25.38 -0.62 8.98
N GLU A 214 26.33 0.09 8.34
CA GLU A 214 27.09 1.18 8.96
C GLU A 214 26.21 2.31 9.54
N VAL A 215 24.99 2.46 9.03
CA VAL A 215 24.00 3.48 9.42
C VAL A 215 23.56 3.32 10.89
N PHE A 216 23.67 2.13 11.47
CA PHE A 216 23.33 1.87 12.88
C PHE A 216 24.56 1.80 13.80
N HIS A 217 25.78 1.93 13.26
CA HIS A 217 27.01 2.11 14.03
C HIS A 217 27.17 3.57 14.49
N LYS A 218 26.20 4.14 15.20
CA LYS A 218 26.52 5.26 16.10
C LYS A 218 27.10 4.68 17.38
N THR A 219 28.39 4.36 17.34
CA THR A 219 29.21 4.25 18.54
C THR A 219 29.36 5.67 19.12
N GLU A 220 28.35 6.17 19.83
CA GLU A 220 28.72 6.97 21.00
C GLU A 220 29.53 6.00 21.86
N GLY A 221 30.85 6.15 21.84
CA GLY A 221 31.77 5.24 22.50
C GLY A 221 31.28 4.99 23.92
N ASN A 222 30.72 3.81 24.14
CA ASN A 222 30.56 3.35 25.50
C ASN A 222 31.98 3.12 26.03
N SER A 223 32.18 3.32 27.33
CA SER A 223 33.46 3.14 28.02
C SER A 223 34.01 1.71 27.97
N PHE A 224 33.40 0.82 27.18
CA PHE A 224 33.73 -0.59 26.99
C PHE A 224 34.16 -0.93 25.56
N SER A 225 34.19 0.04 24.63
CA SER A 225 34.86 -0.16 23.35
C SER A 225 36.36 -0.33 23.63
N PRO A 226 37.04 -1.41 23.23
CA PRO A 226 38.48 -1.51 23.42
C PRO A 226 39.11 -0.34 22.69
N SER A 227 39.82 0.51 23.43
CA SER A 227 40.64 1.56 22.85
C SER A 227 41.58 0.90 21.84
N THR A 228 41.33 1.03 20.54
CA THR A 228 42.30 0.67 19.52
C THR A 228 43.45 1.66 19.65
N VAL A 229 44.37 1.33 20.55
CA VAL A 229 45.69 1.95 20.61
C VAL A 229 46.53 1.22 19.58
N LEU A 230 46.71 1.90 18.44
CA LEU A 230 47.84 1.93 17.49
C LEU A 230 47.33 2.02 16.05
#